data_AF-A0A3M1ITE7-F1
#
_entry.id   AF-A0A3M1ITE7-F1
#
_cell.length_a   1.000
_cell.length_b   1.000
_cell.length_c   1.000
_cell.angle_alpha   90.00
_cell.angle_beta   90.00
_cell.angle_gamma   90.00
#
_symmetry.space_group_name_H-M   'P 1'
#
loop_
_entity.id
_entity.type
_entity.pdbx_description
1 polymer ?
#
loop_
_entity_poly.entity_id
_entity_poly.type
_entity_poly.pdbx_seq_one_letter_code
_entity_poly.pdbx_strand_id
1 'polypeptide(L)' 'MAQLVCMGANLQCSFGSAPSTLTVTPENMVNATGKSAATIMDNVPMKNIMPFGMC' A
#
# COMPACT_ATOMS: atom_id res chain seq x y z
N MET A 1 2.84 -18.54 -5.36
CA MET A 1 2.44 -17.71 -6.52
C MET A 1 2.36 -16.28 -6.03
N ALA A 2 3.04 -15.33 -6.68
CA ALA A 2 3.02 -13.93 -6.23
C ALA A 2 1.66 -13.31 -6.55
N GLN A 3 1.03 -12.66 -5.57
CA GLN A 3 -0.19 -11.90 -5.78
C GLN A 3 0.17 -10.45 -6.11
N LEU A 4 -0.50 -9.88 -7.11
CA LEU A 4 -0.35 -8.47 -7.42
C LEU A 4 -0.96 -7.64 -6.29
N VAL A 5 -0.16 -6.75 -5.71
CA VAL A 5 -0.62 -5.79 -4.71
C VAL A 5 -1.28 -4.61 -5.41
N CYS A 6 -2.46 -4.22 -4.96
CA CYS A 6 -3.24 -3.12 -5.52
C CYS A 6 -3.64 -2.13 -4.42
N MET A 7 -4.21 -0.99 -4.82
CA MET A 7 -4.81 -0.02 -3.91
C MET A 7 -5.75 -0.70 -2.90
N GLY A 8 -5.61 -0.34 -1.62
CA GLY A 8 -6.39 -0.91 -0.52
C GLY A 8 -5.82 -2.20 0.05
N ALA A 9 -4.60 -2.60 -0.32
CA ALA A 9 -3.93 -3.74 0.30
C ALA A 9 -3.67 -3.47 1.80
N ASN A 10 -3.80 -4.50 2.62
CA ASN A 10 -3.55 -4.41 4.05
C ASN A 10 -2.06 -4.69 4.33
N LEU A 11 -1.41 -3.76 5.00
CA LEU A 11 -0.01 -3.80 5.38
C LEU A 11 0.07 -4.12 6.88
N GLN A 12 1.07 -4.89 7.28
CA GLN A 12 1.34 -5.19 8.68
C GLN A 12 2.82 -4.95 8.98
N CYS A 13 3.08 -4.12 9.99
CA CYS A 13 4.42 -3.94 10.55
C CYS A 13 4.58 -4.88 11.76
N SER A 14 5.68 -5.62 11.84
CA SER A 14 5.95 -6.55 12.96
C SER A 14 6.02 -5.86 14.32
N PHE A 15 6.28 -4.55 14.35
CA PHE A 15 6.36 -3.73 15.56
C PHE A 15 5.16 -2.78 15.70
N GLY A 16 4.22 -2.75 14.76
CA GLY A 16 3.07 -1.85 14.81
C GLY A 16 1.92 -2.42 15.61
N SER A 17 1.19 -1.57 16.33
CA SER A 17 -0.03 -1.94 17.07
C SER A 17 -1.27 -2.06 16.18
N ALA A 18 -1.25 -1.49 14.96
CA ALA A 18 -2.38 -1.53 14.04
C ALA A 18 -1.94 -1.84 12.59
N PRO A 19 -2.78 -2.54 11.81
CA PRO A 19 -2.56 -2.70 10.38
C PRO A 19 -2.77 -1.37 9.66
N SER A 20 -2.01 -1.13 8.59
CA SER A 20 -2.13 0.06 7.74
C SER A 20 -2.66 -0.30 6.37
N THR A 21 -3.27 0.64 5.68
CA THR A 21 -3.77 0.43 4.31
C THR A 21 -2.82 1.06 3.29
N LEU A 22 -2.49 0.33 2.22
CA LEU A 22 -1.70 0.84 1.10
C LEU A 22 -2.55 1.74 0.21
N THR A 23 -2.13 2.99 0.09
CA THR A 23 -2.69 3.96 -0.84
C THR A 23 -1.78 4.03 -2.06
N VAL A 24 -2.32 3.76 -3.25
CA VAL A 24 -1.55 3.85 -4.51
C VAL A 24 -2.07 5.06 -5.27
N THR A 25 -1.20 6.05 -5.47
CA THR A 25 -1.56 7.24 -6.24
C THR A 25 -1.60 6.89 -7.74
N PRO A 26 -2.57 7.40 -8.51
CA PRO A 26 -2.73 7.08 -9.94
C PRO A 26 -1.65 7.70 -10.84
N GLU A 27 -0.51 8.13 -10.29
CA GLU A 27 0.59 8.80 -11.00
C GLU A 27 1.15 7.94 -12.14
N ASN A 28 1.18 6.61 -11.96
CA ASN A 28 1.66 5.68 -12.98
C ASN A 28 0.53 5.10 -13.87
N MET A 29 -0.75 5.43 -13.61
CA MET A 29 -1.94 5.03 -14.40
C MET A 29 -2.06 3.55 -14.81
N VAL A 30 -1.38 2.63 -14.11
CA VAL A 30 -1.51 1.19 -14.35
C VAL A 30 -2.60 0.63 -13.44
N ASN A 31 -3.70 0.21 -14.04
CA ASN A 31 -4.80 -0.42 -13.33
C ASN A 31 -4.77 -1.93 -13.52
N ALA A 32 -4.96 -2.68 -12.44
CA ALA A 32 -5.21 -4.10 -12.46
C ALA A 32 -6.55 -4.39 -11.80
N THR A 33 -7.44 -5.08 -12.52
CA THR A 33 -8.77 -5.45 -12.02
C THR A 33 -9.57 -4.25 -11.47
N GLY A 34 -9.43 -3.08 -12.12
CA GLY A 34 -10.14 -1.85 -11.73
C GLY A 34 -9.55 -1.08 -10.55
N LYS A 35 -8.41 -1.50 -9.99
CA LYS A 35 -7.68 -0.79 -8.93
C LYS A 35 -6.28 -0.42 -9.40
N SER A 36 -5.72 0.68 -8.90
CA SER A 36 -4.33 1.06 -9.20
C SER A 36 -3.38 -0.03 -8.71
N ALA A 37 -2.52 -0.53 -9.60
CA ALA A 37 -1.51 -1.53 -9.27
C ALA A 37 -0.36 -0.86 -8.49
N ALA A 38 0.06 -1.47 -7.39
CA ALA A 38 1.16 -0.96 -6.58
C ALA A 38 2.51 -1.24 -7.25
N THR A 39 3.43 -0.31 -7.07
CA THR A 39 4.81 -0.37 -7.56
C THR A 39 5.79 -0.14 -6.41
N ILE A 40 7.07 -0.42 -6.63
CA ILE A 40 8.12 -0.19 -5.61
C ILE A 40 8.24 1.29 -5.20
N MET A 41 7.74 2.21 -6.03
CA MET A 41 7.73 3.65 -5.76
C MET A 41 6.66 4.06 -4.74
N ASP A 42 5.68 3.19 -4.45
CA ASP A 42 4.61 3.43 -3.46
C ASP A 42 5.08 3.18 -2.01
N ASN A 43 6.35 3.49 -1.71
CA ASN A 43 6.96 3.34 -0.39
C ASN A 43 6.93 4.63 0.45
N VAL A 44 6.37 5.72 -0.09
CA VAL A 44 6.42 7.04 0.54
C VAL A 44 5.56 7.05 1.81
N PRO A 45 6.15 7.36 2.99
CA PRO A 45 5.40 7.49 4.23
C PRO A 45 4.36 8.60 4.14
N MET A 46 3.21 8.43 4.80
CA MET A 46 2.10 9.40 4.86
C MET A 46 1.41 9.69 3.51
N LYS A 47 1.96 9.25 2.38
CA LYS A 47 1.32 9.30 1.05
C LYS A 47 0.78 7.94 0.64
N ASN A 48 1.65 6.92 0.69
CA ASN A 48 1.31 5.57 0.28
C ASN A 48 1.12 4.63 1.47
N ILE A 49 1.99 4.75 2.48
CA ILE A 49 1.98 3.90 3.67
C ILE A 49 1.61 4.77 4.88
N MET A 50 0.44 4.49 5.46
CA MET A 50 -0.03 5.14 6.68
C MET A 50 0.67 4.56 7.92
N PRO A 51 0.74 5.32 9.04
CA PRO A 51 1.34 4.83 10.29
C PRO A 51 0.64 3.58 10.82
N PHE A 52 1.41 2.61 11.30
CA PHE A 52 0.93 1.34 11.87
C PHE A 52 0.48 1.49 13.33
N GLY A 53 -0.07 2.64 13.69
CA GLY A 53 -0.35 3.03 15.07
C GLY A 53 0.91 3.35 15.86
N MET A 54 0.91 2.96 17.14
CA MET A 54 2.04 3.07 18.05
C MET A 54 2.99 1.89 17.82
N CYS A 55 4.29 2.17 17.67
CA CYS A 55 5.36 1.18 17.66
C CYS A 55 5.83 0.81 19.07
#